data_AF-A0AAI9T2P7-F1
#
_entry.id   AF-A0AAI9T2P7-F1
#
_cell.length_a   1.000
_cell.length_b   1.000
_cell.length_c   1.000
_cell.angle_alpha   90.00
_cell.angle_beta   90.00
_cell.angle_gamma   90.00
#
_symmetry.space_group_name_H-M   'P 1'
#
loop_
_entity.id
_entity.type
_entity.pdbx_description
1 polymer ?
#
loop_
_entity_poly.entity_id
_entity_poly.type
_entity_poly.pdbx_seq_one_letter_code
_entity_poly.pdbx_strand_id
1 'polypeptide(L)'
;MKQKKYRQNPKIKRMFRIKGEYEATKLAQNFVRYMTNPFQDKRIRNELIDTENEIYMTDISNDDDKTYTIAISTQLDYQEDAERVKELVKDYVDNDLDFLWYTIGEQIDEKEQAFFESLGFIQNEILVGMVLDLTKWKKVKLKVDKNLKFRRVNDNKRLTDFSKILESAMGPKSWDYAFYKTLLKLNKNKDTAEIDLLYKNDLPAATGNIYFEKDIAIIDDISTHQNFRRQGLAKLMMNHLINRVYNQGYDLVGLIATSQGYNVYRKLGFRPINLYLSEYITKTKITNLSQIATKISRGKIKHLQTLNQTAINNMVNNFSCKKCNKEITDNKYLMAFKGLSDFAINNYHQNCYSFSTKDKWVILVEKDNNN
;
A
#
# COMPACT_ATOMS: atom_id res chain seq x y z
N MET A 1 -0.88 29.10 28.69
CA MET A 1 -0.87 29.38 27.24
C MET A 1 -1.84 28.41 26.55
N LYS A 2 -3.03 28.87 26.09
CA LYS A 2 -4.03 27.97 25.48
C LYS A 2 -3.51 27.45 24.13
N GLN A 3 -3.24 26.16 24.05
CA GLN A 3 -2.79 25.45 22.85
C GLN A 3 -3.74 25.72 21.66
N LYS A 4 -3.22 26.29 20.56
CA LYS A 4 -3.95 26.35 19.29
C LYS A 4 -4.06 24.93 18.73
N LYS A 5 -5.15 24.24 19.06
CA LYS A 5 -5.57 22.96 18.44
C LYS A 5 -5.51 23.11 16.92
N TYR A 6 -4.80 22.19 16.26
CA TYR A 6 -4.81 22.10 14.81
C TYR A 6 -6.26 21.86 14.37
N ARG A 7 -6.83 22.79 13.60
CA ARG A 7 -8.22 22.69 13.15
C ARG A 7 -8.22 21.90 11.85
N GLN A 8 -8.88 20.74 11.87
CA GLN A 8 -9.25 20.02 10.65
C GLN A 8 -9.91 20.99 9.66
N ASN A 9 -9.69 20.80 8.36
CA ASN A 9 -10.49 21.46 7.34
C ASN A 9 -11.98 21.23 7.69
N PRO A 10 -12.77 22.29 7.96
CA PRO A 10 -14.17 22.14 8.37
C PRO A 10 -15.00 21.30 7.39
N LYS A 11 -14.62 21.28 6.09
CA LYS A 11 -15.25 20.47 5.06
C LYS A 11 -14.97 18.97 5.27
N ILE A 12 -13.71 18.55 5.46
CA ILE A 12 -13.34 17.15 5.78
C ILE A 12 -14.01 16.68 7.07
N LYS A 13 -14.22 17.58 8.04
CA LYS A 13 -14.89 17.24 9.29
C LYS A 13 -16.39 16.93 9.10
N ARG A 14 -17.02 17.53 8.08
CA ARG A 14 -18.43 17.30 7.74
C ARG A 14 -18.59 16.07 6.85
N MET A 15 -17.68 15.90 5.90
CA MET A 15 -17.62 14.76 4.97
C MET A 15 -17.01 13.54 5.68
N PHE A 16 -17.26 12.33 5.17
CA PHE A 16 -16.78 11.07 5.78
C PHE A 16 -17.22 10.84 7.24
N ARG A 17 -18.41 11.34 7.60
CA ARG A 17 -19.03 11.05 8.89
C ARG A 17 -19.84 9.77 8.79
N ILE A 18 -19.35 8.73 9.44
CA ILE A 18 -20.04 7.44 9.57
C ILE A 18 -21.06 7.55 10.71
N LYS A 19 -22.34 7.34 10.42
CA LYS A 19 -23.42 7.64 11.37
C LYS A 19 -23.37 6.66 12.55
N GLY A 20 -23.23 7.19 13.76
CA GLY A 20 -23.22 6.39 14.99
C GLY A 20 -21.89 5.71 15.31
N GLU A 21 -20.90 5.75 14.40
CA GLU A 21 -19.58 5.13 14.62
C GLU A 21 -18.48 6.20 14.75
N TYR A 22 -18.16 6.56 16.00
CA TYR A 22 -17.17 7.60 16.30
C TYR A 22 -15.76 7.18 15.84
N GLU A 23 -15.33 5.96 16.16
CA GLU A 23 -14.01 5.46 15.79
C GLU A 23 -13.83 5.41 14.27
N ALA A 24 -14.84 4.92 13.55
CA ALA A 24 -14.83 4.82 12.10
C ALA A 24 -14.70 6.21 11.46
N THR A 25 -15.50 7.17 11.92
CA THR A 25 -15.40 8.57 11.48
C THR A 25 -14.00 9.14 11.70
N LYS A 26 -13.37 8.86 12.85
CA LYS A 26 -12.03 9.38 13.16
C LYS A 26 -10.94 8.76 12.29
N LEU A 27 -11.01 7.47 12.03
CA LEU A 27 -10.07 6.79 11.14
C LEU A 27 -10.24 7.26 9.69
N ALA A 28 -11.47 7.37 9.18
CA ALA A 28 -11.74 7.87 7.83
C ALA A 28 -11.22 9.31 7.64
N GLN A 29 -11.55 10.22 8.56
CA GLN A 29 -11.09 11.61 8.48
C GLN A 29 -9.58 11.75 8.60
N ASN A 30 -8.94 10.87 9.37
CA ASN A 30 -7.49 10.83 9.49
C ASN A 30 -6.83 10.38 8.19
N PHE A 31 -7.34 9.28 7.61
CA PHE A 31 -6.90 8.76 6.32
C PHE A 31 -6.97 9.82 5.23
N VAL A 32 -8.15 10.41 5.02
CA VAL A 32 -8.36 11.47 4.01
C VAL A 32 -7.38 12.60 4.24
N ARG A 33 -7.28 13.11 5.47
CA ARG A 33 -6.40 14.24 5.80
C ARG A 33 -4.94 13.97 5.47
N TYR A 34 -4.45 12.76 5.69
CA TYR A 34 -3.04 12.43 5.45
C TYR A 34 -2.75 12.06 4.00
N MET A 35 -3.67 11.34 3.35
CA MET A 35 -3.55 11.02 1.93
C MET A 35 -3.66 12.26 1.04
N THR A 36 -4.40 13.30 1.46
CA THR A 36 -4.57 14.52 0.66
C THR A 36 -3.61 15.66 1.03
N ASN A 37 -2.49 15.34 1.71
CA ASN A 37 -1.50 16.29 2.21
C ASN A 37 -2.08 17.43 3.11
N PRO A 38 -1.97 17.31 4.45
CA PRO A 38 -2.49 18.30 5.41
C PRO A 38 -1.67 19.60 5.47
N PHE A 39 -0.55 19.68 4.76
CA PHE A 39 0.40 20.78 4.87
C PHE A 39 0.52 21.50 3.53
N GLN A 40 -0.52 22.26 3.24
CA GLN A 40 -0.67 23.13 2.08
C GLN A 40 0.62 23.88 1.73
N ASP A 41 1.42 23.32 0.83
CA ASP A 41 2.28 24.10 -0.03
C ASP A 41 1.37 24.68 -1.11
N LYS A 42 1.41 26.00 -1.31
CA LYS A 42 0.57 26.72 -2.29
C LYS A 42 0.82 26.30 -3.75
N ARG A 43 1.69 25.32 -3.97
CA ARG A 43 2.14 24.81 -5.27
C ARG A 43 1.39 23.56 -5.74
N ILE A 44 0.64 22.87 -4.87
CA ILE A 44 -0.16 21.70 -5.25
C ILE A 44 -1.61 22.15 -5.50
N ARG A 45 -2.13 21.90 -6.71
CA ARG A 45 -3.52 22.16 -7.07
C ARG A 45 -4.43 21.16 -6.35
N ASN A 46 -4.89 21.52 -5.15
CA ASN A 46 -6.00 20.81 -4.53
C ASN A 46 -7.29 21.42 -5.03
N GLU A 47 -7.82 20.86 -6.10
CA GLU A 47 -9.18 21.18 -6.51
C GLU A 47 -10.11 20.26 -5.70
N LEU A 48 -10.98 20.86 -4.91
CA LEU A 48 -12.16 20.15 -4.42
C LEU A 48 -13.10 20.11 -5.62
N ILE A 49 -12.95 19.07 -6.44
CA ILE A 49 -13.54 19.03 -7.78
C ILE A 49 -15.05 18.78 -7.73
N ASP A 50 -15.55 18.23 -6.62
CA ASP A 50 -16.97 17.97 -6.46
C ASP A 50 -17.45 18.09 -5.00
N THR A 51 -18.14 19.19 -4.70
CA THR A 51 -18.80 19.38 -3.40
C THR A 51 -20.08 18.57 -3.24
N GLU A 52 -20.73 18.21 -4.36
CA GLU A 52 -22.03 17.53 -4.35
C GLU A 52 -21.83 16.04 -4.06
N ASN A 53 -20.80 15.43 -4.68
CA ASN A 53 -20.56 13.99 -4.60
C ASN A 53 -19.50 13.58 -3.57
N GLU A 54 -19.09 14.52 -2.72
CA GLU A 54 -18.07 14.36 -1.68
C GLU A 54 -16.69 13.84 -2.15
N ILE A 55 -16.28 14.18 -3.37
CA ILE A 55 -15.02 13.70 -3.96
C ILE A 55 -13.88 14.70 -3.68
N TYR A 56 -12.81 14.19 -3.09
CA TYR A 56 -11.55 14.90 -2.90
C TYR A 56 -10.50 14.39 -3.88
N MET A 57 -9.85 15.27 -4.62
CA MET A 57 -8.76 14.89 -5.53
C MET A 57 -7.51 15.72 -5.25
N THR A 58 -6.34 15.10 -5.40
CA THR A 58 -5.05 15.76 -5.25
C THR A 58 -3.99 15.08 -6.11
N ASP A 59 -3.02 15.86 -6.57
CA ASP A 59 -1.82 15.34 -7.21
C ASP A 59 -0.71 15.17 -6.19
N ILE A 60 -0.13 13.98 -6.14
CA ILE A 60 1.06 13.68 -5.34
C ILE A 60 2.27 13.59 -6.26
N SER A 61 3.30 14.35 -5.95
CA SER A 61 4.61 14.27 -6.61
C SER A 61 5.59 13.53 -5.71
N ASN A 62 6.31 12.55 -6.25
CA ASN A 62 7.44 11.95 -5.54
C ASN A 62 8.77 12.64 -5.91
N ASP A 63 9.87 12.24 -5.28
CA ASP A 63 11.20 12.83 -5.48
C ASP A 63 11.77 12.64 -6.92
N ASP A 64 11.15 11.78 -7.75
CA ASP A 64 11.53 11.55 -9.15
C ASP A 64 10.75 12.45 -10.14
N ASP A 65 10.08 13.50 -9.65
CA ASP A 65 9.13 14.34 -10.41
C ASP A 65 7.98 13.53 -11.05
N LYS A 66 7.73 12.30 -10.59
CA LYS A 66 6.56 11.53 -11.02
C LYS A 66 5.35 11.98 -10.22
N THR A 67 4.33 12.40 -10.95
CA THR A 67 3.05 12.81 -10.41
C THR A 67 2.05 11.69 -10.60
N TYR A 68 1.30 11.37 -9.54
CA TYR A 68 0.12 10.52 -9.64
C TYR A 68 -1.04 11.21 -8.91
N THR A 69 -2.24 10.95 -9.39
CA THR A 69 -3.44 11.58 -8.83
C THR A 69 -4.15 10.60 -7.91
N ILE A 70 -4.59 11.09 -6.75
CA ILE A 70 -5.46 10.36 -5.84
C ILE A 70 -6.80 11.06 -5.77
N ALA A 71 -7.88 10.29 -5.92
CA ALA A 71 -9.22 10.67 -5.49
C ALA A 71 -9.66 9.86 -4.26
N ILE A 72 -10.47 10.49 -3.40
CA ILE A 72 -11.09 9.87 -2.24
C ILE A 72 -12.55 10.31 -2.16
N SER A 73 -13.46 9.37 -2.08
CA SER A 73 -14.91 9.63 -1.95
C SER A 73 -15.53 8.78 -0.85
N THR A 74 -16.71 9.19 -0.38
CA THR A 74 -17.62 8.26 0.30
C THR A 74 -18.21 7.28 -0.72
N GLN A 75 -19.06 6.37 -0.27
CA GLN A 75 -19.78 5.47 -1.17
C GLN A 75 -20.65 6.28 -2.14
N LEU A 76 -20.43 6.07 -3.44
CA LEU A 76 -21.06 6.80 -4.55
C LEU A 76 -22.44 6.23 -4.89
N ASP A 77 -23.33 7.07 -5.45
CA ASP A 77 -24.52 6.60 -6.14
C ASP A 77 -24.18 6.32 -7.61
N TYR A 78 -24.09 5.05 -7.98
CA TYR A 78 -23.63 4.64 -9.31
C TYR A 78 -24.57 5.01 -10.46
N GLN A 79 -25.79 5.50 -10.18
CA GLN A 79 -26.69 6.00 -11.21
C GLN A 79 -26.55 7.51 -11.37
N GLU A 80 -26.50 8.24 -10.25
CA GLU A 80 -26.45 9.70 -10.27
C GLU A 80 -25.03 10.23 -10.57
N ASP A 81 -23.99 9.56 -10.06
CA ASP A 81 -22.60 10.04 -10.12
C ASP A 81 -21.84 9.55 -11.37
N ALA A 82 -22.42 8.62 -12.14
CA ALA A 82 -21.70 7.86 -13.17
C ALA A 82 -21.03 8.74 -14.23
N GLU A 83 -21.79 9.67 -14.84
CA GLU A 83 -21.26 10.53 -15.89
C GLU A 83 -20.18 11.48 -15.34
N ARG A 84 -20.34 11.93 -14.10
CA ARG A 84 -19.37 12.82 -13.47
C ARG A 84 -18.06 12.09 -13.17
N VAL A 85 -18.11 10.91 -12.55
CA VAL A 85 -16.91 10.11 -12.29
C VAL A 85 -16.22 9.75 -13.59
N LYS A 86 -16.98 9.38 -14.63
CA LYS A 86 -16.45 9.08 -15.96
C LYS A 86 -15.71 10.27 -16.58
N GLU A 87 -16.24 11.48 -16.45
CA GLU A 87 -15.57 12.71 -16.89
C GLU A 87 -14.24 12.93 -16.15
N LEU A 88 -14.24 12.77 -14.82
CA LEU A 88 -13.06 12.97 -13.97
C LEU A 88 -11.90 12.04 -14.30
N VAL A 89 -12.20 10.79 -14.62
CA VAL A 89 -11.17 9.75 -14.84
C VAL A 89 -10.80 9.60 -16.31
N LYS A 90 -11.54 10.23 -17.24
CA LYS A 90 -11.41 10.04 -18.68
C LYS A 90 -9.97 10.18 -19.17
N ASP A 91 -9.33 11.30 -18.86
CA ASP A 91 -7.97 11.58 -19.33
C ASP A 91 -6.95 10.58 -18.77
N TYR A 92 -7.14 10.12 -17.53
CA TYR A 92 -6.23 9.16 -16.90
C TYR A 92 -6.36 7.77 -17.51
N VAL A 93 -7.59 7.35 -17.80
CA VAL A 93 -7.86 6.05 -18.42
C VAL A 93 -7.45 6.04 -19.89
N ASP A 94 -7.79 7.09 -20.65
CA ASP A 94 -7.50 7.17 -22.08
C ASP A 94 -6.00 7.29 -22.38
N ASN A 95 -5.23 7.91 -21.48
CA ASN A 95 -3.79 8.15 -21.65
C ASN A 95 -2.89 7.25 -20.78
N ASP A 96 -3.45 6.22 -20.13
CA ASP A 96 -2.71 5.27 -19.27
C ASP A 96 -1.89 5.96 -18.16
N LEU A 97 -2.48 6.97 -17.52
CA LEU A 97 -1.87 7.72 -16.43
C LEU A 97 -2.13 7.05 -15.08
N ASP A 98 -1.19 7.20 -14.14
CA ASP A 98 -1.33 6.69 -12.78
C ASP A 98 -2.44 7.46 -12.03
N PHE A 99 -3.54 6.77 -11.72
CA PHE A 99 -4.62 7.31 -10.90
C PHE A 99 -5.06 6.28 -9.87
N LEU A 100 -5.20 6.72 -8.63
CA LEU A 100 -5.69 5.93 -7.51
C LEU A 100 -7.01 6.51 -7.01
N TRP A 101 -8.00 5.66 -6.76
CA TRP A 101 -9.27 6.05 -6.15
C TRP A 101 -9.52 5.25 -4.88
N TYR A 102 -9.78 5.92 -3.77
CA TYR A 102 -10.29 5.29 -2.56
C TYR A 102 -11.77 5.61 -2.36
N THR A 103 -12.59 4.59 -2.19
CA THR A 103 -13.95 4.76 -1.66
C THR A 103 -13.94 4.40 -0.18
N ILE A 104 -14.69 5.13 0.64
CA ILE A 104 -14.80 4.89 2.08
C ILE A 104 -16.26 4.58 2.43
N GLY A 105 -16.50 3.41 3.04
CA GLY A 105 -17.84 2.93 3.35
C GLY A 105 -17.93 2.07 4.61
N GLU A 106 -19.16 1.77 5.00
CA GLU A 106 -19.50 0.90 6.15
C GLU A 106 -19.51 -0.59 5.77
N GLN A 107 -19.49 -0.91 4.47
CA GLN A 107 -19.50 -2.26 3.92
C GLN A 107 -18.76 -2.31 2.58
N ILE A 108 -18.41 -3.52 2.14
CA ILE A 108 -17.87 -3.77 0.80
C ILE A 108 -19.07 -3.90 -0.15
N ASP A 109 -19.04 -3.17 -1.26
CA ASP A 109 -20.10 -3.19 -2.28
C ASP A 109 -19.58 -3.76 -3.60
N GLU A 110 -20.10 -4.91 -4.02
CA GLU A 110 -19.74 -5.56 -5.28
C GLU A 110 -20.18 -4.73 -6.50
N LYS A 111 -21.23 -3.92 -6.38
CA LYS A 111 -21.67 -3.02 -7.46
C LYS A 111 -20.68 -1.89 -7.68
N GLU A 112 -20.04 -1.42 -6.61
CA GLU A 112 -18.95 -0.44 -6.69
C GLU A 112 -17.79 -0.98 -7.53
N GLN A 113 -17.39 -2.22 -7.25
CA GLN A 113 -16.30 -2.85 -7.98
C GLN A 113 -16.64 -2.94 -9.47
N ALA A 114 -17.85 -3.41 -9.80
CA ALA A 114 -18.30 -3.51 -11.19
C ALA A 114 -18.34 -2.14 -11.88
N PHE A 115 -18.76 -1.09 -11.16
CA PHE A 115 -18.79 0.28 -11.67
C PHE A 115 -17.39 0.79 -12.03
N PHE A 116 -16.43 0.72 -11.10
CA PHE A 116 -15.04 1.14 -11.36
C PHE A 116 -14.38 0.29 -12.46
N GLU A 117 -14.62 -1.02 -12.49
CA GLU A 117 -14.13 -1.89 -13.57
C GLU A 117 -14.65 -1.47 -14.95
N SER A 118 -15.91 -1.02 -15.03
CA SER A 118 -16.50 -0.49 -16.26
C SER A 118 -15.85 0.83 -16.74
N LEU A 119 -15.23 1.58 -15.83
CA LEU A 119 -14.52 2.83 -16.11
C LEU A 119 -13.03 2.62 -16.41
N GLY A 120 -12.56 1.37 -16.49
CA GLY A 120 -11.16 1.08 -16.77
C GLY A 120 -10.25 1.06 -15.54
N PHE A 121 -10.83 0.83 -14.35
CA PHE A 121 -10.07 0.56 -13.13
C PHE A 121 -10.01 -0.92 -12.81
N ILE A 122 -9.18 -1.25 -11.82
CA ILE A 122 -9.11 -2.56 -11.18
C ILE A 122 -9.04 -2.36 -9.67
N GLN A 123 -9.75 -3.17 -8.90
CA GLN A 123 -9.63 -3.17 -7.44
C GLN A 123 -8.25 -3.73 -7.05
N ASN A 124 -7.46 -2.92 -6.34
CA ASN A 124 -6.11 -3.28 -5.92
C ASN A 124 -6.09 -3.87 -4.50
N GLU A 125 -6.74 -3.21 -3.55
CA GLU A 125 -6.81 -3.67 -2.16
C GLU A 125 -8.13 -3.25 -1.49
N ILE A 126 -8.53 -4.00 -0.47
CA ILE A 126 -9.57 -3.59 0.48
C ILE A 126 -8.90 -3.46 1.85
N LEU A 127 -8.98 -2.27 2.42
CA LEU A 127 -8.46 -1.95 3.73
C LEU A 127 -9.59 -1.97 4.77
N VAL A 128 -9.26 -2.37 6.00
CA VAL A 128 -10.23 -2.50 7.09
C VAL A 128 -9.81 -1.67 8.30
N GLY A 129 -10.69 -0.79 8.76
CA GLY A 129 -10.49 -0.07 10.02
C GLY A 129 -10.46 -1.04 11.21
N MET A 130 -9.50 -0.87 12.10
CA MET A 130 -9.38 -1.66 13.32
C MET A 130 -9.05 -0.77 14.52
N VAL A 131 -9.53 -1.18 15.71
CA VAL A 131 -9.28 -0.47 16.96
C VAL A 131 -8.88 -1.41 18.09
N LEU A 132 -8.11 -0.87 19.04
CA LEU A 132 -7.69 -1.54 20.26
C LEU A 132 -8.04 -0.65 21.47
N ASP A 133 -8.82 -1.22 22.38
CA ASP A 133 -9.19 -0.64 23.68
C ASP A 133 -8.01 -0.76 24.64
N LEU A 134 -7.40 0.38 24.97
CA LEU A 134 -6.23 0.47 25.81
C LEU A 134 -6.57 0.46 27.31
N THR A 135 -7.84 0.66 27.69
CA THR A 135 -8.27 0.53 29.10
C THR A 135 -8.10 -0.90 29.62
N LYS A 136 -8.15 -1.87 28.71
CA LYS A 136 -7.95 -3.31 28.98
C LYS A 136 -6.55 -3.79 28.61
N TRP A 137 -5.71 -2.91 28.06
CA TRP A 137 -4.38 -3.28 27.59
C TRP A 137 -3.42 -3.45 28.76
N LYS A 138 -2.66 -4.55 28.72
CA LYS A 138 -1.54 -4.77 29.64
C LYS A 138 -0.26 -4.42 28.91
N LYS A 139 0.42 -3.37 29.39
CA LYS A 139 1.70 -2.92 28.85
C LYS A 139 2.66 -4.09 28.68
N VAL A 140 3.13 -4.28 27.45
CA VAL A 140 4.01 -5.41 27.11
C VAL A 140 5.45 -5.03 27.44
N LYS A 141 6.12 -5.83 28.27
CA LYS A 141 7.57 -5.70 28.46
C LYS A 141 8.29 -6.23 27.22
N LEU A 142 8.84 -5.31 26.43
CA LEU A 142 9.59 -5.65 25.23
C LEU A 142 10.92 -6.31 25.61
N LYS A 143 11.16 -7.52 25.10
CA LYS A 143 12.49 -8.13 25.11
C LYS A 143 13.26 -7.60 23.90
N VAL A 144 14.03 -6.55 24.11
CA VAL A 144 14.85 -5.92 23.07
C VAL A 144 16.27 -6.48 23.20
N ASP A 145 16.72 -7.21 22.19
CA ASP A 145 18.11 -7.65 22.07
C ASP A 145 19.04 -6.42 21.99
N LYS A 146 20.30 -6.54 22.44
CA LYS A 146 21.33 -5.49 22.35
C LYS A 146 21.51 -4.96 20.92
N ASN A 147 21.23 -5.81 19.94
CA ASN A 147 21.33 -5.51 18.52
C ASN A 147 20.12 -4.72 17.96
N LEU A 148 19.08 -4.50 18.76
CA LEU A 148 17.85 -3.80 18.37
C LEU A 148 17.78 -2.43 19.03
N LYS A 149 17.55 -1.38 18.24
CA LYS A 149 17.50 0.01 18.74
C LYS A 149 16.29 0.74 18.16
N PHE A 150 15.41 1.23 19.04
CA PHE A 150 14.37 2.17 18.65
C PHE A 150 14.92 3.60 18.58
N ARG A 151 14.56 4.33 17.54
CA ARG A 151 14.98 5.71 17.29
C ARG A 151 13.83 6.52 16.70
N ARG A 152 13.57 7.69 17.26
CA ARG A 152 12.64 8.66 16.69
C ARG A 152 13.23 9.33 15.45
N VAL A 153 12.42 9.51 14.41
CA VAL A 153 12.76 10.40 13.30
C VAL A 153 12.61 11.85 13.77
N ASN A 154 13.73 12.54 13.92
CA ASN A 154 13.80 13.94 14.34
C ASN A 154 14.80 14.77 13.49
N ASP A 155 15.38 14.16 12.46
CA ASP A 155 16.35 14.74 11.55
C ASP A 155 16.17 14.16 10.13
N ASN A 156 16.77 14.82 9.14
CA ASN A 156 16.66 14.40 7.74
C ASN A 156 17.33 13.04 7.49
N LYS A 157 18.38 12.69 8.25
CA LYS A 157 19.09 11.41 8.07
C LYS A 157 18.16 10.24 8.39
N ARG A 158 17.46 10.31 9.52
CA ARG A 158 16.47 9.30 9.91
C ARG A 158 15.25 9.33 9.02
N LEU A 159 14.89 10.49 8.46
CA LEU A 159 13.83 10.55 7.47
C LEU A 159 14.23 9.78 6.19
N THR A 160 15.48 9.90 5.75
CA THR A 160 16.00 9.08 4.64
C THR A 160 16.01 7.59 4.98
N ASP A 161 16.30 7.21 6.22
CA ASP A 161 16.22 5.80 6.65
C ASP A 161 14.77 5.28 6.66
N PHE A 162 13.81 6.11 7.04
CA PHE A 162 12.38 5.84 6.94
C PHE A 162 11.97 5.56 5.50
N SER A 163 12.35 6.45 4.57
CA SER A 163 12.12 6.30 3.12
C SER A 163 12.61 4.97 2.58
N LYS A 164 13.86 4.58 2.89
CA LYS A 164 14.43 3.30 2.45
C LYS A 164 13.63 2.08 2.90
N ILE A 165 13.07 2.14 4.12
CA ILE A 165 12.21 1.06 4.61
C ILE A 165 10.91 0.99 3.80
N LEU A 166 10.26 2.14 3.56
CA LEU A 166 9.02 2.20 2.79
C LEU A 166 9.22 1.78 1.34
N GLU A 167 10.24 2.31 0.66
CA GLU A 167 10.62 1.92 -0.70
C GLU A 167 10.86 0.41 -0.80
N SER A 168 11.61 -0.16 0.14
CA SER A 168 11.84 -1.61 0.18
C SER A 168 10.57 -2.40 0.47
N ALA A 169 9.64 -1.85 1.26
CA ALA A 169 8.48 -2.60 1.73
C ALA A 169 7.32 -2.56 0.74
N MET A 170 7.10 -1.41 0.12
CA MET A 170 5.89 -1.05 -0.63
C MET A 170 6.20 -0.55 -2.06
N GLY A 171 7.46 -0.23 -2.37
CA GLY A 171 7.90 0.23 -3.70
C GLY A 171 8.10 1.76 -3.79
N PRO A 172 8.60 2.26 -4.93
CA PRO A 172 8.99 3.67 -5.09
C PRO A 172 7.82 4.67 -5.21
N LYS A 173 6.57 4.19 -5.35
CA LYS A 173 5.37 5.04 -5.53
C LYS A 173 4.48 5.14 -4.29
N SER A 174 4.90 4.58 -3.15
CA SER A 174 4.00 4.38 -2.00
C SER A 174 4.21 5.39 -0.86
N TRP A 175 4.97 6.46 -1.07
CA TRP A 175 5.31 7.41 -0.01
C TRP A 175 5.73 8.77 -0.58
N ASP A 176 5.50 9.84 0.18
CA ASP A 176 5.81 11.23 -0.20
C ASP A 176 6.83 11.85 0.78
N TYR A 177 8.09 12.02 0.34
CA TYR A 177 9.15 12.63 1.16
C TYR A 177 8.85 14.05 1.55
N ALA A 178 8.27 14.84 0.66
CA ALA A 178 7.95 16.24 0.92
C ALA A 178 6.90 16.35 2.02
N PHE A 179 5.89 15.47 2.02
CA PHE A 179 4.92 15.33 3.10
C PHE A 179 5.61 15.05 4.44
N TYR A 180 6.41 13.98 4.55
CA TYR A 180 7.03 13.63 5.84
C TYR A 180 8.08 14.63 6.30
N LYS A 181 8.80 15.28 5.38
CA LYS A 181 9.69 16.40 5.70
C LYS A 181 8.93 17.58 6.28
N THR A 182 7.73 17.85 5.77
CA THR A 182 6.86 18.90 6.30
C THR A 182 6.26 18.51 7.65
N LEU A 183 5.82 17.25 7.79
CA LEU A 183 5.37 16.68 9.06
C LEU A 183 6.45 16.81 10.14
N LEU A 184 7.70 16.46 9.81
CA LEU A 184 8.84 16.57 10.72
C LEU A 184 9.10 18.03 11.17
N LYS A 185 8.99 19.01 10.26
CA LYS A 185 9.11 20.44 10.60
C LYS A 185 8.02 20.89 11.56
N LEU A 186 6.79 20.44 11.35
CA LEU A 186 5.64 20.81 12.18
C LEU A 186 5.70 20.15 13.56
N ASN A 187 6.18 18.90 13.60
CA ASN A 187 6.34 18.16 14.85
C ASN A 187 7.32 18.82 15.84
N LYS A 188 8.27 19.65 15.36
CA LYS A 188 9.14 20.44 16.25
C LYS A 188 8.39 21.39 17.18
N ASN A 189 7.19 21.81 16.77
CA ASN A 189 6.39 22.82 17.49
C ASN A 189 5.13 22.24 18.13
N LYS A 190 4.70 21.04 17.72
CA LYS A 190 3.48 20.38 18.18
C LYS A 190 3.67 18.87 18.06
N ASP A 191 3.37 18.10 19.10
CA ASP A 191 3.41 16.64 19.04
C ASP A 191 2.19 16.09 18.25
N THR A 192 2.12 16.41 16.95
CA THR A 192 1.02 16.01 16.06
C THR A 192 1.21 14.61 15.50
N ALA A 193 2.46 14.20 15.29
CA ALA A 193 2.80 12.85 14.90
C ALA A 193 4.17 12.43 15.47
N GLU A 194 4.40 11.12 15.55
CA GLU A 194 5.67 10.53 15.95
C GLU A 194 6.01 9.38 15.00
N ILE A 195 7.11 9.51 14.25
CA ILE A 195 7.64 8.43 13.42
C ILE A 195 8.80 7.78 14.17
N ASP A 196 8.72 6.47 14.38
CA ASP A 196 9.77 5.69 15.02
C ASP A 196 10.35 4.65 14.04
N LEU A 197 11.66 4.45 14.17
CA LEU A 197 12.45 3.45 13.46
C LEU A 197 12.93 2.39 14.43
N LEU A 198 12.98 1.15 13.96
CA LEU A 198 13.65 0.04 14.60
C LEU A 198 14.86 -0.33 13.75
N TYR A 199 16.05 -0.18 14.34
CA TYR A 199 17.30 -0.65 13.76
C TYR A 199 17.63 -2.05 14.25
N LYS A 200 18.17 -2.89 13.37
CA LYS A 200 18.78 -4.18 13.71
C LYS A 200 20.21 -4.20 13.17
N ASN A 201 21.19 -4.42 14.04
CA ASN A 201 22.62 -4.34 13.70
C ASN A 201 22.96 -3.01 13.02
N ASP A 202 22.43 -1.90 13.56
CA ASP A 202 22.59 -0.54 13.04
C ASP A 202 22.06 -0.29 11.61
N LEU A 203 21.29 -1.23 11.05
CA LEU A 203 20.57 -1.06 9.78
C LEU A 203 19.08 -0.77 10.03
N PRO A 204 18.45 0.15 9.27
CA PRO A 204 17.03 0.44 9.39
C PRO A 204 16.21 -0.79 8.96
N ALA A 205 15.40 -1.33 9.89
CA ALA A 205 14.76 -2.63 9.72
C ALA A 205 13.23 -2.56 9.69
N ALA A 206 12.63 -1.72 10.53
CA ALA A 206 11.18 -1.50 10.53
C ALA A 206 10.82 -0.07 10.94
N THR A 207 9.62 0.36 10.59
CA THR A 207 9.10 1.67 10.95
C THR A 207 7.63 1.60 11.35
N GLY A 208 7.17 2.64 12.03
CA GLY A 208 5.78 2.97 12.16
C GLY A 208 5.59 4.40 12.64
N ASN A 209 4.40 4.92 12.41
CA ASN A 209 4.01 6.29 12.64
C ASN A 209 2.81 6.33 13.59
N ILE A 210 2.74 7.35 14.44
CA ILE A 210 1.60 7.61 15.31
C ILE A 210 1.10 9.01 15.01
N TYR A 211 -0.19 9.15 14.77
CA TYR A 211 -0.90 10.41 14.73
C TYR A 211 -1.72 10.58 16.00
N PHE A 212 -1.56 11.72 16.67
CA PHE A 212 -2.22 12.01 17.93
C PHE A 212 -3.47 12.87 17.70
N GLU A 213 -4.65 12.25 17.71
CA GLU A 213 -5.94 12.95 17.75
C GLU A 213 -6.41 13.16 19.17
N LYS A 214 -7.44 13.98 19.38
CA LYS A 214 -7.90 14.34 20.73
C LYS A 214 -8.26 13.14 21.62
N ASP A 215 -8.93 12.14 21.05
CA ASP A 215 -9.56 11.04 21.81
C ASP A 215 -9.14 9.64 21.29
N ILE A 216 -8.27 9.59 20.26
CA ILE A 216 -7.76 8.35 19.66
C ILE A 216 -6.36 8.60 19.12
N ALA A 217 -5.43 7.68 19.32
CA ALA A 217 -4.17 7.70 18.55
C ALA A 217 -4.30 6.78 17.35
N ILE A 218 -3.69 7.13 16.23
CA ILE A 218 -3.80 6.36 14.99
C ILE A 218 -2.42 5.90 14.59
N ILE A 219 -2.24 4.59 14.46
CA ILE A 219 -0.99 3.98 14.05
C ILE A 219 -1.04 3.72 12.54
N ASP A 220 0.02 4.12 11.85
CA ASP A 220 0.13 3.99 10.40
C ASP A 220 1.57 3.67 9.96
N ASP A 221 1.78 3.46 8.66
CA ASP A 221 3.09 3.25 8.02
C ASP A 221 3.89 2.10 8.62
N ILE A 222 3.21 1.04 9.07
CA ILE A 222 3.86 -0.12 9.67
C ILE A 222 4.54 -0.96 8.59
N SER A 223 5.83 -0.76 8.45
CA SER A 223 6.62 -1.42 7.41
C SER A 223 7.84 -2.12 7.98
N THR A 224 8.20 -3.25 7.37
CA THR A 224 9.45 -3.98 7.64
C THR A 224 10.20 -4.16 6.33
N HIS A 225 11.43 -3.66 6.30
CA HIS A 225 12.31 -3.78 5.15
C HIS A 225 12.46 -5.25 4.75
N GLN A 226 12.48 -5.54 3.45
CA GLN A 226 12.31 -6.90 2.92
C GLN A 226 13.28 -7.94 3.52
N ASN A 227 14.55 -7.54 3.72
CA ASN A 227 15.62 -8.37 4.30
C ASN A 227 15.40 -8.72 5.78
N PHE A 228 14.48 -8.04 6.47
CA PHE A 228 14.19 -8.23 7.89
C PHE A 228 12.80 -8.82 8.17
N ARG A 229 12.04 -9.17 7.12
CA ARG A 229 10.71 -9.76 7.24
C ARG A 229 10.75 -11.15 7.90
N ARG A 230 9.62 -11.55 8.47
CA ARG A 230 9.42 -12.85 9.16
C ARG A 230 10.30 -13.08 10.39
N GLN A 231 10.86 -12.01 10.96
CA GLN A 231 11.68 -12.06 12.19
C GLN A 231 10.95 -11.46 13.40
N GLY A 232 9.64 -11.22 13.30
CA GLY A 232 8.83 -10.63 14.38
C GLY A 232 9.00 -9.12 14.58
N LEU A 233 9.75 -8.42 13.71
CA LEU A 233 10.03 -6.98 13.88
C LEU A 233 8.78 -6.09 13.77
N ALA A 234 7.84 -6.38 12.86
CA ALA A 234 6.57 -5.66 12.79
C ALA A 234 5.78 -5.77 14.10
N LYS A 235 5.74 -6.96 14.70
CA LYS A 235 5.11 -7.18 16.02
C LYS A 235 5.84 -6.40 17.11
N LEU A 236 7.17 -6.35 17.07
CA LEU A 236 7.97 -5.60 18.03
C LEU A 236 7.72 -4.09 17.91
N MET A 237 7.68 -3.57 16.68
CA MET A 237 7.35 -2.18 16.38
C MET A 237 5.94 -1.84 16.88
N MET A 238 4.93 -2.66 16.56
CA MET A 238 3.56 -2.43 17.04
C MET A 238 3.47 -2.36 18.57
N ASN A 239 4.10 -3.30 19.29
CA ASN A 239 4.08 -3.24 20.76
C ASN A 239 4.80 -2.00 21.31
N HIS A 240 5.86 -1.53 20.64
CA HIS A 240 6.52 -0.28 20.99
C HIS A 240 5.57 0.91 20.81
N LEU A 241 4.90 1.03 19.66
CA LEU A 241 3.97 2.13 19.38
C LEU A 241 2.74 2.10 20.28
N ILE A 242 2.14 0.93 20.52
CA ILE A 242 1.01 0.78 21.46
C ILE A 242 1.43 1.19 22.87
N ASN A 243 2.61 0.76 23.32
CA ASN A 243 3.14 1.19 24.62
C ASN A 243 3.38 2.71 24.66
N ARG A 244 3.83 3.33 23.56
CA ARG A 244 4.00 4.79 23.46
C ARG A 244 2.67 5.50 23.62
N VAL A 245 1.64 5.10 22.87
CA VAL A 245 0.28 5.63 22.95
C VAL A 245 -0.30 5.45 24.36
N TYR A 246 -0.21 4.24 24.92
CA TYR A 246 -0.68 3.93 26.26
C TYR A 246 -0.03 4.83 27.34
N ASN A 247 1.28 5.06 27.27
CA ASN A 247 1.98 5.91 28.23
C ASN A 247 1.61 7.40 28.09
N GLN A 248 0.99 7.81 26.98
CA GLN A 248 0.46 9.16 26.81
C GLN A 248 -0.98 9.31 27.34
N GLY A 249 -1.55 8.26 27.93
CA GLY A 249 -2.88 8.30 28.55
C GLY A 249 -4.04 8.17 27.57
N TYR A 250 -3.81 7.60 26.39
CA TYR A 250 -4.89 7.27 25.46
C TYR A 250 -5.60 5.98 25.89
N ASP A 251 -6.93 6.02 25.84
CA ASP A 251 -7.80 4.86 26.09
C ASP A 251 -8.07 4.06 24.81
N LEU A 252 -7.75 4.61 23.64
CA LEU A 252 -8.08 4.02 22.35
C LEU A 252 -6.98 4.28 21.32
N VAL A 253 -6.64 3.24 20.56
CA VAL A 253 -5.78 3.33 19.39
C VAL A 253 -6.43 2.66 18.18
N GLY A 254 -6.30 3.25 17.00
CA GLY A 254 -6.83 2.70 15.75
C GLY A 254 -5.78 2.60 14.66
N LEU A 255 -6.11 1.86 13.61
CA LEU A 255 -5.32 1.74 12.38
C LEU A 255 -6.22 1.33 11.22
N ILE A 256 -5.72 1.49 10.00
CA ILE A 256 -6.33 0.91 8.79
C ILE A 256 -5.43 -0.25 8.35
N ALA A 257 -6.01 -1.44 8.28
CA ALA A 257 -5.28 -2.68 8.04
C ALA A 257 -5.34 -3.08 6.57
N THR A 258 -4.17 -3.30 5.98
CA THR A 258 -4.03 -4.08 4.74
C THR A 258 -4.40 -5.54 4.96
N SER A 259 -4.70 -6.24 3.88
CA SER A 259 -4.94 -7.69 3.88
C SER A 259 -3.77 -8.47 4.52
N GLN A 260 -2.53 -8.02 4.27
CA GLN A 260 -1.31 -8.60 4.83
C GLN A 260 -1.16 -8.32 6.33
N GLY A 261 -1.52 -7.12 6.79
CA GLY A 261 -1.39 -6.69 8.18
C GLY A 261 -2.49 -7.22 9.10
N TYR A 262 -3.70 -7.45 8.57
CA TYR A 262 -4.91 -7.79 9.32
C TYR A 262 -4.69 -8.83 10.42
N ASN A 263 -4.14 -10.00 10.06
CA ASN A 263 -3.93 -11.10 11.01
C ASN A 263 -2.87 -10.80 12.08
N VAL A 264 -1.93 -9.90 11.81
CA VAL A 264 -0.94 -9.46 12.82
C VAL A 264 -1.63 -8.59 13.86
N TYR A 265 -2.44 -7.63 13.43
CA TYR A 265 -3.16 -6.72 14.32
C TYR A 265 -4.22 -7.44 15.15
N ARG A 266 -4.95 -8.38 14.54
CA ARG A 266 -5.95 -9.21 15.26
C ARG A 266 -5.32 -10.00 16.40
N LYS A 267 -4.11 -10.55 16.21
CA LYS A 267 -3.34 -11.25 17.26
C LYS A 267 -2.81 -10.33 18.35
N LEU A 268 -2.74 -9.02 18.10
CA LEU A 268 -2.40 -8.00 19.09
C LEU A 268 -3.64 -7.47 19.83
N GLY A 269 -4.84 -7.97 19.53
CA GLY A 269 -6.07 -7.58 20.20
C GLY A 269 -6.85 -6.47 19.50
N PHE A 270 -6.40 -6.01 18.32
CA PHE A 270 -7.22 -5.11 17.51
C PHE A 270 -8.46 -5.85 17.02
N ARG A 271 -9.62 -5.21 17.12
CA ARG A 271 -10.88 -5.67 16.54
C ARG A 271 -11.19 -4.86 15.27
N PRO A 272 -11.71 -5.49 14.20
CA PRO A 272 -12.24 -4.74 13.06
C PRO A 272 -13.47 -3.92 13.48
N ILE A 273 -13.74 -2.85 12.75
CA ILE A 273 -14.96 -2.03 12.82
C ILE A 273 -15.57 -1.91 11.41
N ASN A 274 -16.78 -1.35 11.29
CA ASN A 274 -17.46 -1.15 10.01
C ASN A 274 -16.88 0.08 9.29
N LEU A 275 -15.61 -0.05 8.89
CA LEU A 275 -14.91 0.92 8.07
C LEU A 275 -14.10 0.16 7.05
N TYR A 276 -14.49 0.30 5.78
CA TYR A 276 -13.83 -0.33 4.64
C TYR A 276 -13.37 0.76 3.69
N LEU A 277 -12.16 0.59 3.16
CA LEU A 277 -11.64 1.44 2.10
C LEU A 277 -11.30 0.55 0.92
N SER A 278 -12.00 0.73 -0.20
CA SER A 278 -11.67 0.02 -1.44
C SER A 278 -10.72 0.88 -2.25
N GLU A 279 -9.56 0.33 -2.59
CA GLU A 279 -8.57 0.98 -3.44
C GLU A 279 -8.73 0.49 -4.88
N TYR A 280 -8.88 1.43 -5.80
CA TYR A 280 -8.93 1.20 -7.24
C TYR A 280 -7.77 1.92 -7.91
N ILE A 281 -7.18 1.28 -8.91
CA ILE A 281 -6.09 1.86 -9.71
C ILE A 281 -6.41 1.78 -11.20
N THR A 282 -5.91 2.69 -12.01
CA THR A 282 -6.08 2.63 -13.47
C THR A 282 -5.53 1.32 -14.04
N LYS A 283 -6.28 0.76 -14.99
CA LYS A 283 -5.92 -0.48 -15.67
C LYS A 283 -4.85 -0.22 -16.74
N THR A 284 -3.60 -0.17 -16.31
CA THR A 284 -2.46 -0.16 -17.23
C THR A 284 -2.26 -1.52 -17.91
N LYS A 285 -1.59 -1.53 -19.08
CA LYS A 285 -1.18 -2.79 -19.74
C LYS A 285 -0.35 -3.69 -18.82
N ILE A 286 0.42 -3.10 -17.90
CA ILE A 286 1.31 -3.79 -16.95
C ILE A 286 0.54 -4.34 -15.74
N THR A 287 -0.45 -3.61 -15.21
CA THR A 287 -1.24 -4.04 -14.03
C THR A 287 -2.10 -5.26 -14.32
N ASN A 288 -2.55 -5.45 -15.56
CA ASN A 288 -3.32 -6.62 -15.96
C ASN A 288 -2.52 -7.93 -15.74
N LEU A 289 -1.25 -7.96 -16.14
CA LEU A 289 -0.41 -9.15 -16.01
C LEU A 289 -0.05 -9.44 -14.54
N SER A 290 0.32 -8.43 -13.76
CA SER A 290 0.69 -8.61 -12.34
C SER A 290 -0.47 -9.14 -11.49
N GLN A 291 -1.68 -8.62 -11.71
CA GLN A 291 -2.87 -9.05 -10.99
C GLN A 291 -3.34 -10.45 -11.43
N ILE A 292 -3.32 -10.75 -12.73
CA ILE A 292 -3.58 -12.11 -13.23
C ILE A 292 -2.58 -13.10 -12.62
N ALA A 293 -1.29 -12.77 -12.62
CA ALA A 293 -0.26 -13.64 -12.04
C ALA A 293 -0.49 -13.87 -10.54
N THR A 294 -0.85 -12.82 -9.79
CA THR A 294 -1.12 -12.88 -8.35
C THR A 294 -2.34 -13.75 -8.04
N LYS A 295 -3.43 -13.60 -8.82
CA LYS A 295 -4.65 -14.43 -8.70
C LYS A 295 -4.36 -15.90 -9.02
N ILE A 296 -3.66 -16.20 -10.11
CA ILE A 296 -3.28 -17.58 -10.49
C ILE A 296 -2.36 -18.21 -9.43
N SER A 297 -1.42 -17.45 -8.90
CA SER A 297 -0.43 -17.95 -7.94
C SER A 297 -0.90 -17.97 -6.48
N ARG A 298 -2.10 -17.42 -6.19
CA ARG A 298 -2.61 -17.20 -4.83
C ARG A 298 -1.58 -16.46 -3.96
N GLY A 299 -0.94 -15.44 -4.52
CA GLY A 299 0.04 -14.59 -3.81
C GLY A 299 1.40 -15.27 -3.52
N LYS A 300 1.74 -16.37 -4.20
CA LYS A 300 3.02 -17.09 -4.00
C LYS A 300 4.16 -16.64 -4.93
N ILE A 301 3.91 -15.69 -5.83
CA ILE A 301 4.94 -15.17 -6.75
C ILE A 301 6.00 -14.41 -5.97
N LYS A 302 7.26 -14.71 -6.28
CA LYS A 302 8.43 -14.01 -5.71
C LYS A 302 8.99 -12.95 -6.66
N HIS A 303 8.85 -13.14 -7.97
CA HIS A 303 9.31 -12.22 -9.02
C HIS A 303 8.39 -12.31 -10.24
N LEU A 304 8.08 -11.17 -10.83
CA LEU A 304 7.32 -11.03 -12.08
C LEU A 304 8.21 -10.32 -13.10
N GLN A 305 8.28 -10.85 -14.31
CA GLN A 305 9.00 -10.23 -15.42
C GLN A 305 8.14 -10.34 -16.69
N THR A 306 8.00 -9.22 -17.40
CA THR A 306 7.32 -9.16 -18.69
C THR A 306 8.35 -9.25 -19.81
N LEU A 307 8.10 -10.11 -20.81
CA LEU A 307 8.94 -10.27 -22.00
C LEU A 307 8.03 -10.27 -23.24
N ASN A 308 8.52 -9.71 -24.35
CA ASN A 308 7.80 -9.80 -25.62
C ASN A 308 7.96 -11.20 -26.24
N GLN A 309 6.97 -11.62 -27.05
CA GLN A 309 6.93 -12.95 -27.66
C GLN A 309 8.13 -13.21 -28.57
N THR A 310 8.61 -12.17 -29.28
CA THR A 310 9.77 -12.26 -30.17
C THR A 310 11.07 -12.56 -29.41
N ALA A 311 11.32 -11.92 -28.27
CA ALA A 311 12.48 -12.22 -27.43
C ALA A 311 12.39 -13.65 -26.88
N ILE A 312 11.20 -14.07 -26.45
CA ILE A 312 10.97 -15.45 -26.01
C ILE A 312 11.27 -16.45 -27.13
N ASN A 313 10.74 -16.23 -28.33
CA ASN A 313 10.95 -17.13 -29.48
C ASN A 313 12.44 -17.19 -29.88
N ASN A 314 13.12 -16.04 -29.92
CA ASN A 314 14.56 -15.97 -30.20
C ASN A 314 15.39 -16.69 -29.15
N MET A 315 14.96 -16.67 -27.88
CA MET A 315 15.63 -17.41 -26.83
C MET A 315 15.35 -18.92 -26.96
N VAL A 316 14.12 -19.35 -27.26
CA VAL A 316 13.73 -20.78 -27.35
C VAL A 316 14.33 -21.49 -28.56
N ASN A 317 14.30 -20.85 -29.73
CA ASN A 317 14.76 -21.43 -31.01
C ASN A 317 16.28 -21.68 -31.07
N ASN A 318 17.02 -21.28 -30.04
CA ASN A 318 18.47 -21.52 -29.91
C ASN A 318 18.83 -22.66 -28.95
N PHE A 319 17.84 -23.37 -28.38
CA PHE A 319 18.10 -24.46 -27.42
C PHE A 319 17.71 -25.84 -27.95
N SER A 320 18.69 -26.76 -27.89
CA SER A 320 18.46 -28.21 -28.02
C SER A 320 18.32 -28.87 -26.65
N CYS A 321 17.48 -29.90 -26.57
CA CYS A 321 17.24 -30.61 -25.34
C CYS A 321 18.51 -31.35 -24.87
N LYS A 322 18.97 -31.10 -23.63
CA LYS A 322 20.19 -31.76 -23.10
C LYS A 322 20.13 -33.29 -23.03
N LYS A 323 18.93 -33.88 -22.97
CA LYS A 323 18.74 -35.34 -22.84
C LYS A 323 18.59 -36.05 -24.18
N CYS A 324 17.86 -35.46 -25.14
CA CYS A 324 17.56 -36.11 -26.42
C CYS A 324 18.14 -35.37 -27.63
N ASN A 325 18.83 -34.25 -27.40
CA ASN A 325 19.48 -33.40 -28.40
C ASN A 325 18.58 -32.88 -29.53
N LYS A 326 17.25 -32.90 -29.32
CA LYS A 326 16.26 -32.36 -30.25
C LYS A 326 15.94 -30.91 -29.94
N GLU A 327 15.65 -30.12 -30.97
CA GLU A 327 15.24 -28.73 -30.85
C GLU A 327 13.99 -28.56 -29.97
N ILE A 328 13.92 -27.46 -29.23
CA ILE A 328 12.77 -27.12 -28.41
C ILE A 328 11.94 -26.10 -29.20
N THR A 329 10.81 -26.55 -29.73
CA THR A 329 9.92 -25.73 -30.57
C THR A 329 8.62 -25.34 -29.87
N ASP A 330 8.47 -25.69 -28.59
CA ASP A 330 7.20 -25.54 -27.87
C ASP A 330 7.30 -24.51 -26.74
N ASN A 331 6.61 -23.39 -26.93
CA ASN A 331 6.61 -22.22 -26.04
C ASN A 331 5.92 -22.49 -24.70
N LYS A 332 5.19 -23.62 -24.56
CA LYS A 332 4.37 -23.92 -23.37
C LYS A 332 5.16 -24.34 -22.12
N TYR A 333 6.50 -24.42 -22.19
CA TYR A 333 7.35 -24.93 -21.09
C TYR A 333 8.54 -24.04 -20.70
N LEU A 334 8.44 -22.73 -20.93
CA LEU A 334 9.40 -21.79 -20.37
C LEU A 334 9.32 -21.81 -18.84
N MET A 335 10.43 -22.13 -18.19
CA MET A 335 10.57 -22.07 -16.73
C MET A 335 11.84 -21.31 -16.38
N ALA A 336 11.75 -20.38 -15.42
CA ALA A 336 12.90 -19.64 -14.89
C ALA A 336 13.52 -20.39 -13.70
N PHE A 337 14.86 -20.51 -13.66
CA PHE A 337 15.59 -20.94 -12.47
C PHE A 337 16.07 -19.76 -11.63
N LYS A 338 16.29 -20.01 -10.34
CA LYS A 338 16.81 -19.04 -9.39
C LYS A 338 18.33 -18.88 -9.55
N GLY A 339 18.75 -17.75 -10.11
CA GLY A 339 20.08 -17.18 -10.02
C GLY A 339 19.94 -15.67 -10.19
N LEU A 340 20.48 -14.88 -9.26
CA LEU A 340 20.49 -13.43 -9.40
C LEU A 340 21.21 -13.09 -10.72
N SER A 341 20.63 -12.16 -11.49
CA SER A 341 21.04 -11.61 -12.79
C SER A 341 20.79 -12.37 -14.11
N ASP A 342 20.54 -13.69 -14.14
CA ASP A 342 20.42 -14.40 -15.43
C ASP A 342 19.17 -15.29 -15.52
N PHE A 343 18.30 -15.03 -16.50
CA PHE A 343 17.15 -15.85 -16.83
C PHE A 343 17.62 -17.07 -17.64
N ALA A 344 17.52 -18.29 -17.11
CA ALA A 344 17.89 -19.52 -17.83
C ALA A 344 16.63 -20.29 -18.24
N ILE A 345 16.48 -20.55 -19.55
CA ILE A 345 15.46 -21.46 -20.10
C ILE A 345 15.91 -22.90 -19.84
N ASN A 346 15.05 -23.71 -19.25
CA ASN A 346 15.34 -25.13 -19.10
C ASN A 346 15.24 -25.84 -20.46
N ASN A 347 16.28 -26.55 -20.87
CA ASN A 347 16.31 -27.21 -22.16
C ASN A 347 16.01 -28.72 -22.07
N TYR A 348 14.84 -29.11 -21.57
CA TYR A 348 14.38 -30.51 -21.58
C TYR A 348 12.97 -30.67 -22.15
N HIS A 349 12.74 -31.72 -22.94
CA HIS A 349 11.38 -32.12 -23.38
C HIS A 349 10.59 -32.77 -22.24
N GLN A 350 9.26 -32.66 -22.28
CA GLN A 350 8.32 -33.30 -21.34
C GLN A 350 8.55 -34.81 -21.21
N ASN A 351 8.81 -35.50 -22.32
CA ASN A 351 9.05 -36.95 -22.34
C ASN A 351 10.45 -37.33 -21.80
N CYS A 352 11.31 -36.33 -21.59
CA CYS A 352 12.67 -36.50 -21.12
C CYS A 352 12.82 -36.23 -19.61
N TYR A 353 11.89 -35.49 -18.98
CA TYR A 353 12.01 -35.10 -17.57
C TYR A 353 10.65 -34.90 -16.91
N SER A 354 10.43 -35.52 -15.75
CA SER A 354 9.23 -35.31 -14.92
C SER A 354 9.55 -34.37 -13.76
N PHE A 355 8.94 -33.19 -13.72
CA PHE A 355 9.14 -32.22 -12.63
C PHE A 355 8.17 -32.42 -11.47
N SER A 356 8.61 -32.04 -10.27
CA SER A 356 7.76 -31.97 -9.09
C SER A 356 6.86 -30.72 -9.14
N THR A 357 5.70 -30.77 -8.49
CA THR A 357 4.76 -29.64 -8.41
C THR A 357 5.27 -28.42 -7.63
N LYS A 358 6.43 -28.53 -6.97
CA LYS A 358 6.99 -27.48 -6.10
C LYS A 358 7.81 -26.41 -6.84
N ASP A 359 8.08 -26.59 -8.14
CA ASP A 359 9.04 -25.78 -8.90
C ASP A 359 8.41 -24.85 -9.95
N LYS A 360 7.10 -24.58 -9.88
CA LYS A 360 6.37 -23.80 -10.90
C LYS A 360 6.61 -22.29 -10.80
N TRP A 361 6.97 -21.67 -11.92
CA TRP A 361 7.03 -20.21 -12.13
C TRP A 361 5.99 -19.79 -13.18
N VAL A 362 5.51 -18.54 -13.12
CA VAL A 362 4.53 -18.00 -14.07
C VAL A 362 5.27 -17.01 -14.98
N ILE A 363 5.28 -17.27 -16.27
CA ILE A 363 5.72 -16.33 -17.31
C ILE A 363 4.47 -15.87 -18.03
N LEU A 364 4.27 -14.56 -18.08
CA LEU A 364 3.19 -13.94 -18.84
C LEU A 364 3.80 -13.27 -20.07
N VAL A 365 3.26 -13.62 -21.23
CA VAL A 365 3.75 -13.11 -22.51
C VAL A 365 2.75 -12.10 -23.03
N GLU A 366 3.22 -10.91 -23.37
CA GLU A 366 2.40 -9.91 -24.04
C GLU A 366 2.17 -10.39 -25.48
N LYS A 367 0.90 -10.58 -25.86
CA LYS A 367 0.53 -11.04 -27.19
C LYS A 367 0.69 -9.88 -28.16
N ASP A 368 1.62 -9.99 -29.11
CA ASP A 368 1.72 -9.02 -30.21
C ASP A 368 0.43 -9.11 -31.05
N ASN A 369 -0.20 -7.97 -31.34
CA ASN A 369 -1.45 -7.88 -32.13
C ASN A 369 -1.34 -8.40 -33.59
N ASN A 370 -0.20 -9.00 -33.94
CA ASN A 370 0.07 -9.56 -35.26
C ASN A 370 0.07 -11.10 -35.31
N ASN A 371 -0.34 -11.82 -34.22
CA ASN A 371 -0.72 -13.25 -34.23
C ASN A 371 -1.45 -13.69 -32.95
#